data_AF-A0A955RDH8-F1
#
_entry.id   AF-A0A955RDH8-F1
#
_cell.length_a   1.000
_cell.length_b   1.000
_cell.length_c   1.000
_cell.angle_alpha   90.00
_cell.angle_beta   90.00
_cell.angle_gamma   90.00
#
_symmetry.space_group_name_H-M   'P 1'
#
loop_
_entity.id
_entity.type
_entity.pdbx_description
1 polymer ?
#
loop_
_entity_poly.entity_id
_entity_poly.type
_entity_poly.pdbx_seq_one_letter_code
_entity_poly.pdbx_strand_id
1 'polypeptide(L)'
;TDGDGLDDRAEVAVGTDPTTSDTDGDGLDDALDACPLDPANDVDGDGWCAEVDNCPLDASVSRADADQDGYGDACDLCLGWDDSGDVDGDGLCGDVDVCPYQANPLQADADGDGTGNACDVCPGPSDGLVPFGLGGGVIIDDCLGLGDEGCTYTWEGPARGFDPDGDGDMDVLQLTNAGAMWYENRYPAAFRLRRVENATFGWLQSDVGDVDGDGDEDVLLGGRQLGLALNDGSGTFTTVVLPAAVATSAVRLVDVDGDGDLDAIAAVDGGPVLWAENTGALQPPALVAALRDVTGIEPADVDGDGDEDLILSRADGVWWVERGVGGFAAPIRWLATPDVVSVHTWDDDGDGELDLLVGSAEGLLHLRGTGPATFDAPTLLHPDPVEQLVVDDLNGDGARDVVVTTPDPAPYRTSTKSALLGRAGGFTLPIPFGLGTDTSALVDIDGDGYLDDLASAYAWLGWRRAVGSCVFADSDGGGWLDGEELLTFGTDPSDPFDDAP
;
A
#
# COMPACT_ATOMS: atom_id res chain seq x y z
N THR A 1 6.22 -5.12 66.99
CA THR A 1 6.24 -4.38 68.26
C THR A 1 5.00 -4.74 69.02
N ASP A 2 3.80 -4.52 68.47
CA ASP A 2 2.49 -5.25 68.61
C ASP A 2 2.36 -6.52 69.48
N GLY A 3 3.42 -7.31 69.69
CA GLY A 3 3.48 -8.41 70.65
C GLY A 3 3.30 -9.79 70.03
N ASP A 4 3.53 -9.90 68.72
CA ASP A 4 3.49 -11.10 67.89
C ASP A 4 4.70 -12.05 68.14
N GLY A 5 5.82 -11.51 68.60
CA GLY A 5 7.06 -12.25 68.86
C GLY A 5 8.26 -11.81 68.04
N LEU A 6 8.09 -10.92 67.05
CA LEU A 6 9.17 -10.24 66.35
C LEU A 6 9.51 -8.90 67.02
N ASP A 7 10.76 -8.45 66.86
CA ASP A 7 11.16 -7.10 67.29
C ASP A 7 11.11 -6.12 66.11
N ASP A 8 10.96 -4.83 66.39
CA ASP A 8 10.81 -3.77 65.37
C ASP A 8 11.92 -3.78 64.31
N ARG A 9 13.11 -4.27 64.68
CA ARG A 9 14.23 -4.34 63.76
C ARG A 9 14.09 -5.56 62.85
N ALA A 10 13.61 -6.69 63.36
CA ALA A 10 13.31 -7.89 62.59
C ALA A 10 12.15 -7.63 61.62
N GLU A 11 11.08 -6.99 62.08
CA GLU A 11 9.90 -6.64 61.26
C GLU A 11 10.30 -5.77 60.07
N VAL A 12 10.99 -4.66 60.31
CA VAL A 12 11.52 -3.80 59.24
C VAL A 12 12.49 -4.53 58.30
N ALA A 13 13.19 -5.57 58.78
CA ALA A 13 14.13 -6.32 57.95
C ALA A 13 13.45 -7.30 56.99
N VAL A 14 12.28 -7.83 57.36
CA VAL A 14 11.49 -8.72 56.49
C VAL A 14 10.36 -7.98 55.75
N GLY A 15 10.13 -6.71 56.09
CA GLY A 15 9.16 -5.83 55.40
C GLY A 15 7.81 -5.71 56.11
N THR A 16 7.64 -6.36 57.26
CA THR A 16 6.39 -6.33 58.02
C THR A 16 6.23 -5.04 58.83
N ASP A 17 4.99 -4.64 59.14
CA ASP A 17 4.70 -3.39 59.86
C ASP A 17 4.88 -3.60 61.37
N PRO A 18 5.83 -2.89 62.04
CA PRO A 18 6.10 -3.09 63.45
C PRO A 18 4.94 -2.81 64.40
N THR A 19 3.81 -2.30 63.92
CA THR A 19 2.65 -1.94 64.73
C THR A 19 1.45 -2.86 64.56
N THR A 20 1.57 -3.88 63.70
CA THR A 20 0.53 -4.85 63.38
C THR A 20 1.09 -6.26 63.59
N SER A 21 0.41 -7.08 64.39
CA SER A 21 0.89 -8.44 64.64
C SER A 21 0.74 -9.40 63.46
N ASP A 22 -0.12 -9.05 62.52
CA ASP A 22 -0.48 -9.79 61.30
C ASP A 22 -0.55 -8.72 60.20
N THR A 23 0.54 -8.63 59.42
CA THR A 23 0.76 -7.52 58.48
C THR A 23 -0.09 -7.66 57.22
N ASP A 24 -0.32 -8.86 56.72
CA ASP A 24 -1.05 -9.11 55.47
C ASP A 24 -2.54 -9.46 55.69
N GLY A 25 -2.93 -9.78 56.92
CA GLY A 25 -4.29 -9.98 57.36
C GLY A 25 -4.85 -11.38 57.09
N ASP A 26 -4.00 -12.39 56.93
CA ASP A 26 -4.40 -13.78 56.66
C ASP A 26 -4.85 -14.55 57.94
N GLY A 27 -4.55 -13.99 59.12
CA GLY A 27 -4.87 -14.52 60.43
C GLY A 27 -3.73 -15.27 61.14
N LEU A 28 -2.52 -15.25 60.60
CA LEU A 28 -1.28 -15.69 61.24
C LEU A 28 -0.47 -14.47 61.71
N ASP A 29 0.11 -14.59 62.91
CA ASP A 29 1.01 -13.54 63.39
C ASP A 29 2.34 -13.60 62.61
N ASP A 30 2.95 -12.46 62.27
CA ASP A 30 4.16 -12.36 61.42
C ASP A 30 5.31 -13.28 61.89
N ALA A 31 5.44 -13.48 63.21
CA ALA A 31 6.44 -14.36 63.81
C ALA A 31 6.26 -15.87 63.52
N LEU A 32 5.04 -16.28 63.16
CA LEU A 32 4.62 -17.66 62.94
C LEU A 32 4.26 -17.94 61.47
N ASP A 33 4.11 -16.89 60.69
CA ASP A 33 3.82 -16.97 59.28
C ASP A 33 5.09 -17.23 58.45
N ALA A 34 5.01 -18.18 57.52
CA ALA A 34 6.06 -18.43 56.55
C ALA A 34 6.08 -17.37 55.44
N CYS A 35 4.93 -16.72 55.22
CA CYS A 35 4.67 -15.75 54.16
C CYS A 35 4.03 -14.47 54.72
N PRO A 36 4.68 -13.77 55.69
CA PRO A 36 4.07 -12.70 56.50
C PRO A 36 3.69 -11.41 55.74
N LEU A 37 3.83 -11.39 54.42
CA LEU A 37 3.48 -10.28 53.53
C LEU A 37 2.48 -10.70 52.44
N ASP A 38 2.16 -11.99 52.36
CA ASP A 38 1.34 -12.58 51.32
C ASP A 38 0.20 -13.40 51.92
N PRO A 39 -1.02 -12.84 51.91
CA PRO A 39 -2.15 -13.49 52.55
C PRO A 39 -2.63 -14.75 51.81
N ALA A 40 -2.09 -15.03 50.61
CA ALA A 40 -2.35 -16.26 49.89
C ALA A 40 -1.49 -17.45 50.38
N ASN A 41 -0.40 -17.19 51.12
CA ASN A 41 0.60 -18.16 51.54
C ASN A 41 1.22 -18.96 50.36
N ASP A 42 1.99 -19.99 50.69
CA ASP A 42 2.41 -21.06 49.77
C ASP A 42 1.20 -21.93 49.38
N VAL A 43 0.61 -21.61 48.23
CA VAL A 43 -0.67 -22.18 47.77
C VAL A 43 -0.52 -23.64 47.32
N ASP A 44 0.61 -24.02 46.74
CA ASP A 44 0.84 -25.35 46.17
C ASP A 44 1.81 -26.24 46.98
N GLY A 45 2.49 -25.67 47.98
CA GLY A 45 3.30 -26.37 48.96
C GLY A 45 4.75 -26.61 48.53
N ASP A 46 5.29 -25.82 47.60
CA ASP A 46 6.64 -25.97 47.09
C ASP A 46 7.71 -25.22 47.90
N GLY A 47 7.28 -24.38 48.83
CA GLY A 47 8.11 -23.60 49.74
C GLY A 47 8.34 -22.15 49.32
N TRP A 48 7.69 -21.65 48.27
CA TRP A 48 7.63 -20.24 47.91
C TRP A 48 6.27 -19.63 48.26
N CYS A 49 6.28 -18.38 48.69
CA CYS A 49 5.03 -17.63 48.89
C CYS A 49 4.49 -17.20 47.52
N ALA A 50 3.18 -17.27 47.32
CA ALA A 50 2.54 -17.01 46.03
C ALA A 50 2.91 -15.65 45.41
N GLU A 51 3.20 -14.62 46.21
CA GLU A 51 3.63 -13.30 45.70
C GLU A 51 5.01 -13.28 45.03
N VAL A 52 5.90 -14.23 45.37
CA VAL A 52 7.28 -14.34 44.85
C VAL A 52 7.54 -15.63 44.07
N ASP A 53 6.49 -16.43 43.91
CA ASP A 53 6.50 -17.63 43.10
C ASP A 53 6.08 -17.26 41.66
N ASN A 54 6.91 -17.61 40.69
CA ASN A 54 6.59 -17.43 39.27
C ASN A 54 5.71 -18.56 38.71
N CYS A 55 5.36 -19.54 39.55
CA CYS A 55 4.36 -20.57 39.28
C CYS A 55 3.45 -20.87 40.49
N PRO A 56 2.63 -19.92 41.00
CA PRO A 56 1.91 -20.03 42.28
C PRO A 56 0.91 -21.19 42.46
N LEU A 57 0.71 -22.00 41.41
CA LEU A 57 -0.21 -23.13 41.38
C LEU A 57 0.47 -24.44 40.95
N ASP A 58 1.76 -24.41 40.62
CA ASP A 58 2.55 -25.59 40.27
C ASP A 58 3.63 -25.84 41.33
N ALA A 59 3.53 -27.00 42.01
CA ALA A 59 4.36 -27.35 43.15
C ALA A 59 5.85 -27.65 42.84
N SER A 60 6.40 -27.03 41.81
CA SER A 60 7.78 -27.15 41.38
C SER A 60 8.68 -26.15 42.11
N VAL A 61 9.58 -26.67 42.94
CA VAL A 61 10.55 -25.86 43.71
C VAL A 61 11.47 -24.95 42.88
N SER A 62 11.43 -25.06 41.55
CA SER A 62 12.36 -24.43 40.61
C SER A 62 11.75 -23.18 40.00
N ARG A 63 12.22 -22.01 40.46
CA ARG A 63 11.93 -20.71 39.82
C ARG A 63 12.82 -20.44 38.61
N ALA A 64 12.99 -21.46 37.77
CA ALA A 64 13.65 -21.28 36.48
C ALA A 64 12.66 -20.54 35.57
N ASP A 65 13.20 -19.60 34.81
CA ASP A 65 12.46 -18.68 33.95
C ASP A 65 13.45 -18.36 32.82
N ALA A 66 13.37 -19.17 31.76
CA ALA A 66 14.40 -19.24 30.73
C ALA A 66 14.41 -17.99 29.82
N ASP A 67 13.25 -17.37 29.64
CA ASP A 67 12.97 -16.22 28.76
C ASP A 67 12.70 -14.92 29.52
N GLN A 68 12.50 -14.97 30.85
CA GLN A 68 12.35 -13.82 31.75
C GLN A 68 11.05 -13.04 31.54
N ASP A 69 9.97 -13.72 31.16
CA ASP A 69 8.65 -13.12 30.99
C ASP A 69 7.84 -13.02 32.31
N GLY A 70 8.31 -13.72 33.36
CA GLY A 70 7.71 -13.75 34.69
C GLY A 70 6.86 -14.99 34.99
N TYR A 71 6.67 -15.90 34.03
CA TYR A 71 6.15 -17.25 34.24
C TYR A 71 7.32 -18.23 34.37
N GLY A 72 7.23 -19.18 35.31
CA GLY A 72 8.30 -20.18 35.47
C GLY A 72 8.19 -21.30 34.45
N ASP A 73 9.32 -21.87 34.04
CA ASP A 73 9.42 -22.98 33.05
C ASP A 73 8.48 -24.18 33.33
N ALA A 74 8.01 -24.34 34.58
CA ALA A 74 7.13 -25.42 34.99
C ALA A 74 5.64 -25.16 34.69
N CYS A 75 5.22 -23.91 34.72
CA CYS A 75 3.84 -23.49 34.49
C CYS A 75 3.69 -22.62 33.23
N ASP A 76 4.81 -22.29 32.60
CA ASP A 76 4.85 -21.59 31.34
C ASP A 76 4.49 -22.55 30.18
N LEU A 77 3.44 -22.17 29.46
CA LEU A 77 2.98 -22.88 28.27
C LEU A 77 3.86 -22.54 27.06
N CYS A 78 4.57 -21.41 27.10
CA CYS A 78 5.24 -20.76 25.98
C CYS A 78 6.75 -20.63 26.20
N LEU A 79 7.39 -21.76 26.45
CA LEU A 79 8.83 -21.88 26.66
C LEU A 79 9.64 -21.23 25.51
N GLY A 80 10.07 -19.97 25.65
CA GLY A 80 10.66 -19.20 24.56
C GLY A 80 10.61 -17.67 24.76
N TRP A 81 11.38 -16.93 23.95
CA TRP A 81 11.48 -15.46 24.05
C TRP A 81 10.25 -14.76 23.42
N ASP A 82 9.07 -15.36 23.54
CA ASP A 82 7.83 -14.83 23.00
C ASP A 82 6.99 -14.21 24.12
N ASP A 83 7.08 -12.89 24.24
CA ASP A 83 6.34 -12.10 25.23
C ASP A 83 4.81 -12.06 24.96
N SER A 84 4.30 -12.72 23.90
CA SER A 84 2.89 -12.66 23.53
C SER A 84 2.00 -13.67 24.28
N GLY A 85 2.53 -14.82 24.70
CA GLY A 85 1.80 -15.86 25.43
C GLY A 85 0.62 -16.48 24.66
N ASP A 86 -0.21 -17.28 25.36
CA ASP A 86 -1.50 -17.78 24.85
C ASP A 86 -2.59 -16.72 25.06
N VAL A 87 -2.70 -15.80 24.11
CA VAL A 87 -3.54 -14.59 24.21
C VAL A 87 -5.03 -14.93 24.26
N ASP A 88 -5.47 -15.98 23.59
CA ASP A 88 -6.88 -16.31 23.43
C ASP A 88 -7.34 -17.53 24.27
N GLY A 89 -6.41 -18.21 24.93
CA GLY A 89 -6.64 -19.25 25.92
C GLY A 89 -6.96 -20.61 25.30
N ASP A 90 -6.43 -20.90 24.12
CA ASP A 90 -6.69 -22.13 23.38
C ASP A 90 -5.64 -23.24 23.61
N GLY A 91 -4.55 -22.88 24.29
CA GLY A 91 -3.44 -23.75 24.66
C GLY A 91 -2.23 -23.67 23.72
N LEU A 92 -2.16 -22.68 22.85
CA LEU A 92 -1.04 -22.44 21.93
C LEU A 92 -0.49 -21.02 22.06
N CYS A 93 0.80 -20.88 21.78
CA CYS A 93 1.51 -19.62 21.90
C CYS A 93 1.39 -18.81 20.62
N GLY A 94 1.36 -17.47 20.72
CA GLY A 94 1.12 -16.59 19.59
C GLY A 94 2.06 -16.80 18.40
N ASP A 95 3.29 -17.28 18.61
CA ASP A 95 4.26 -17.59 17.56
C ASP A 95 3.96 -18.87 16.75
N VAL A 96 3.20 -19.80 17.33
CA VAL A 96 2.81 -21.08 16.71
C VAL A 96 1.30 -21.24 16.50
N ASP A 97 0.53 -20.28 17.00
CA ASP A 97 -0.91 -20.21 16.82
C ASP A 97 -1.25 -19.54 15.48
N VAL A 98 -1.92 -20.28 14.61
CA VAL A 98 -2.40 -19.75 13.32
C VAL A 98 -3.59 -18.77 13.50
N CYS A 99 -4.15 -18.64 14.70
CA CYS A 99 -5.14 -17.63 15.06
C CYS A 99 -4.90 -16.97 16.44
N PRO A 100 -3.85 -16.14 16.61
CA PRO A 100 -3.39 -15.64 17.91
C PRO A 100 -4.38 -14.84 18.77
N TYR A 101 -5.59 -14.58 18.27
CA TYR A 101 -6.62 -13.80 18.96
C TYR A 101 -8.00 -14.48 18.93
N GLN A 102 -8.10 -15.72 18.44
CA GLN A 102 -9.36 -16.45 18.36
C GLN A 102 -9.20 -17.95 18.58
N ALA A 103 -9.58 -18.37 19.78
CA ALA A 103 -9.32 -19.73 20.26
C ALA A 103 -9.74 -20.84 19.29
N ASN A 104 -8.76 -21.60 18.81
CA ASN A 104 -8.88 -22.66 17.83
C ASN A 104 -7.88 -23.82 18.10
N PRO A 105 -8.06 -24.61 19.19
CA PRO A 105 -7.04 -25.59 19.64
C PRO A 105 -6.72 -26.71 18.63
N LEU A 106 -7.46 -26.80 17.53
CA LEU A 106 -7.26 -27.78 16.46
C LEU A 106 -6.38 -27.26 15.32
N GLN A 107 -6.06 -25.97 15.30
CA GLN A 107 -5.15 -25.33 14.34
C GLN A 107 -5.42 -25.78 12.90
N ALA A 108 -6.71 -25.87 12.57
CA ALA A 108 -7.12 -26.30 11.25
C ALA A 108 -6.84 -25.14 10.31
N ASP A 109 -6.10 -25.41 9.25
CA ASP A 109 -5.69 -24.49 8.21
C ASP A 109 -5.88 -25.30 6.90
N ALA A 110 -6.96 -24.99 6.18
CA ALA A 110 -7.47 -25.86 5.11
C ALA A 110 -6.73 -25.64 3.78
N ASP A 111 -6.21 -24.45 3.58
CA ASP A 111 -5.52 -23.92 2.40
C ASP A 111 -4.00 -23.81 2.62
N GLY A 112 -3.54 -23.81 3.88
CA GLY A 112 -2.13 -23.91 4.25
C GLY A 112 -1.40 -22.57 4.20
N ASP A 113 -2.11 -21.45 4.32
CA ASP A 113 -1.56 -20.10 4.18
C ASP A 113 -0.94 -19.55 5.48
N GLY A 114 -1.08 -20.29 6.59
CA GLY A 114 -0.56 -19.90 7.90
C GLY A 114 -1.57 -19.14 8.78
N THR A 115 -2.75 -18.82 8.26
CA THR A 115 -3.91 -18.30 9.00
C THR A 115 -4.89 -19.43 9.25
N GLY A 116 -5.33 -19.61 10.49
CA GLY A 116 -6.20 -20.74 10.81
C GLY A 116 -7.64 -20.50 10.39
N ASN A 117 -8.33 -21.56 9.97
CA ASN A 117 -9.73 -21.57 9.53
C ASN A 117 -10.73 -20.84 10.46
N ALA A 118 -10.37 -20.64 11.73
CA ALA A 118 -11.19 -19.98 12.72
C ALA A 118 -11.17 -18.45 12.61
N CYS A 119 -9.99 -17.86 12.39
CA CYS A 119 -9.75 -16.42 12.24
C CYS A 119 -9.54 -16.02 10.78
N ASP A 120 -9.39 -17.02 9.92
CA ASP A 120 -9.35 -16.87 8.50
C ASP A 120 -10.75 -16.58 7.96
N VAL A 121 -10.81 -15.53 7.15
CA VAL A 121 -12.00 -15.04 6.50
C VAL A 121 -12.38 -15.92 5.30
N CYS A 122 -11.44 -16.69 4.74
CA CYS A 122 -11.56 -17.48 3.52
C CYS A 122 -11.08 -18.95 3.62
N PRO A 123 -11.50 -19.76 4.61
CA PRO A 123 -10.93 -21.06 5.05
C PRO A 123 -11.07 -22.26 4.09
N GLY A 124 -10.95 -22.04 2.79
CA GLY A 124 -11.09 -23.02 1.72
C GLY A 124 -9.96 -22.88 0.72
N PRO A 125 -9.74 -23.88 -0.15
CA PRO A 125 -8.55 -24.02 -1.01
C PRO A 125 -8.41 -22.98 -2.15
N SER A 126 -9.05 -21.82 -2.01
CA SER A 126 -9.11 -20.74 -3.00
C SER A 126 -8.47 -19.44 -2.52
N ASP A 127 -7.85 -19.40 -1.34
CA ASP A 127 -6.96 -18.30 -0.91
C ASP A 127 -5.48 -18.73 -0.78
N GLY A 128 -5.19 -20.01 -0.57
CA GLY A 128 -3.83 -20.53 -0.59
C GLY A 128 -3.27 -20.75 -1.99
N LEU A 129 -2.22 -19.99 -2.32
CA LEU A 129 -1.11 -20.36 -3.21
C LEU A 129 -1.38 -21.57 -4.12
N VAL A 130 -1.76 -21.30 -5.36
CA VAL A 130 -1.43 -22.22 -6.45
C VAL A 130 0.10 -22.39 -6.41
N PRO A 131 0.64 -23.60 -6.14
CA PRO A 131 2.05 -23.83 -6.31
C PRO A 131 2.29 -23.89 -7.82
N PHE A 132 2.49 -22.73 -8.44
CA PHE A 132 2.86 -22.68 -9.84
C PHE A 132 4.36 -22.85 -9.95
N GLY A 133 4.74 -23.99 -10.52
CA GLY A 133 6.11 -24.19 -10.97
C GLY A 133 6.42 -23.19 -12.08
N LEU A 134 7.53 -22.48 -11.90
CA LEU A 134 8.30 -21.82 -12.97
C LEU A 134 7.49 -20.82 -13.85
N GLY A 135 6.72 -19.93 -13.22
CA GLY A 135 6.11 -18.78 -13.88
C GLY A 135 5.42 -17.90 -12.84
N GLY A 136 6.06 -16.79 -12.46
CA GLY A 136 5.71 -15.93 -11.32
C GLY A 136 4.54 -14.97 -11.58
N GLY A 137 3.67 -14.84 -10.58
CA GLY A 137 2.59 -13.86 -10.53
C GLY A 137 1.85 -13.99 -9.21
N VAL A 138 1.54 -12.89 -8.54
CA VAL A 138 0.88 -12.83 -7.22
C VAL A 138 -0.47 -12.13 -7.38
N ILE A 139 -1.56 -12.76 -6.94
CA ILE A 139 -2.91 -12.16 -7.02
C ILE A 139 -3.19 -11.45 -5.68
N ILE A 140 -3.57 -10.18 -5.75
CA ILE A 140 -4.07 -9.39 -4.62
C ILE A 140 -5.60 -9.35 -4.73
N ASP A 141 -6.29 -10.23 -4.00
CA ASP A 141 -7.76 -10.22 -3.96
C ASP A 141 -8.27 -9.18 -2.94
N ASP A 142 -8.89 -8.11 -3.45
CA ASP A 142 -9.47 -7.00 -2.68
C ASP A 142 -10.75 -7.39 -1.89
N CYS A 143 -11.18 -8.66 -1.91
CA CYS A 143 -12.39 -9.14 -1.24
C CYS A 143 -12.24 -9.56 0.23
N LEU A 144 -11.05 -9.36 0.83
CA LEU A 144 -10.76 -9.71 2.22
C LEU A 144 -11.70 -8.98 3.22
N GLY A 145 -12.68 -9.69 3.77
CA GLY A 145 -13.47 -9.26 4.95
C GLY A 145 -14.97 -9.01 4.74
N LEU A 146 -15.51 -9.13 3.53
CA LEU A 146 -16.95 -8.94 3.27
C LEU A 146 -17.49 -10.16 2.53
N GLY A 147 -17.90 -11.20 3.27
CA GLY A 147 -18.34 -12.48 2.72
C GLY A 147 -19.20 -12.35 1.46
N ASP A 148 -19.04 -13.30 0.53
CA ASP A 148 -19.48 -13.42 -0.89
C ASP A 148 -20.84 -12.82 -1.34
N GLU A 149 -21.68 -12.37 -0.41
CA GLU A 149 -22.90 -11.63 -0.69
C GLU A 149 -22.73 -10.10 -0.58
N GLY A 150 -21.56 -9.59 -0.20
CA GLY A 150 -21.28 -8.16 0.05
C GLY A 150 -20.27 -7.48 -0.87
N CYS A 151 -19.41 -8.21 -1.58
CA CYS A 151 -18.42 -7.65 -2.49
C CYS A 151 -19.06 -7.16 -3.79
N THR A 152 -19.58 -5.93 -3.76
CA THR A 152 -19.82 -5.13 -4.95
C THR A 152 -18.81 -3.99 -4.98
N TYR A 153 -17.54 -4.29 -5.17
CA TYR A 153 -16.58 -3.27 -5.56
C TYR A 153 -16.86 -2.90 -7.01
N THR A 154 -17.04 -1.61 -7.27
CA THR A 154 -17.49 -1.10 -8.57
C THR A 154 -16.44 -0.25 -9.26
N TRP A 155 -15.37 0.10 -8.55
CA TRP A 155 -14.36 1.05 -9.01
C TRP A 155 -13.06 0.87 -8.22
N GLU A 156 -11.96 0.80 -8.96
CA GLU A 156 -10.57 0.77 -8.51
C GLU A 156 -9.85 1.95 -9.17
N GLY A 157 -9.04 2.67 -8.38
CA GLY A 157 -8.14 3.69 -8.91
C GLY A 157 -6.86 3.06 -9.46
N PRO A 158 -6.03 3.83 -10.17
CA PRO A 158 -4.71 3.37 -10.58
C PRO A 158 -3.87 3.05 -9.35
N ALA A 159 -3.18 1.90 -9.41
CA ALA A 159 -2.21 1.50 -8.40
C ALA A 159 -0.92 2.33 -8.51
N ARG A 160 -0.10 2.35 -7.45
CA ARG A 160 1.22 3.00 -7.44
C ARG A 160 2.21 2.21 -6.58
N GLY A 161 3.47 2.18 -7.01
CA GLY A 161 4.59 1.75 -6.18
C GLY A 161 5.04 2.86 -5.22
N PHE A 162 5.41 2.52 -3.99
CA PHE A 162 6.01 3.44 -2.99
C PHE A 162 6.67 2.65 -1.83
N ASP A 163 7.50 3.28 -0.99
CA ASP A 163 8.15 2.65 0.19
C ASP A 163 7.73 3.37 1.49
N PRO A 164 6.55 3.06 2.05
CA PRO A 164 6.01 3.69 3.25
C PRO A 164 6.60 3.23 4.58
N ASP A 165 7.25 2.08 4.68
CA ASP A 165 7.83 1.64 5.95
C ASP A 165 9.37 1.64 5.98
N GLY A 166 9.98 2.10 4.88
CA GLY A 166 11.40 2.43 4.78
C GLY A 166 12.29 1.20 4.83
N ASP A 167 11.75 0.02 4.55
CA ASP A 167 12.50 -1.22 4.56
C ASP A 167 13.30 -1.46 3.26
N GLY A 168 13.02 -0.64 2.24
CA GLY A 168 13.73 -0.57 0.97
C GLY A 168 13.20 -1.52 -0.09
N ASP A 169 12.11 -2.24 0.16
CA ASP A 169 11.30 -2.86 -0.89
C ASP A 169 10.15 -1.95 -1.33
N MET A 170 9.66 -2.18 -2.56
CA MET A 170 8.56 -1.39 -3.09
C MET A 170 7.23 -2.03 -2.71
N ASP A 171 6.33 -1.22 -2.15
CA ASP A 171 4.97 -1.56 -1.79
C ASP A 171 3.96 -1.07 -2.81
N VAL A 172 2.71 -1.52 -2.66
CA VAL A 172 1.63 -1.16 -3.58
C VAL A 172 0.55 -0.34 -2.88
N LEU A 173 0.36 0.90 -3.30
CA LEU A 173 -0.80 1.73 -2.96
C LEU A 173 -1.97 1.46 -3.91
N GLN A 174 -3.14 1.15 -3.36
CA GLN A 174 -4.37 0.91 -4.12
C GLN A 174 -5.55 1.73 -3.56
N LEU A 175 -6.28 2.40 -4.46
CA LEU A 175 -7.51 3.11 -4.10
C LEU A 175 -8.72 2.25 -4.40
N THR A 176 -9.54 2.01 -3.37
CA THR A 176 -10.75 1.20 -3.48
C THR A 176 -11.96 1.99 -2.98
N ASN A 177 -13.16 1.46 -3.23
CA ASN A 177 -14.37 1.95 -2.57
C ASN A 177 -14.30 1.85 -1.03
N ALA A 178 -13.43 1.00 -0.48
CA ALA A 178 -13.24 0.80 0.97
C ALA A 178 -12.25 1.78 1.61
N GLY A 179 -11.58 2.62 0.79
CA GLY A 179 -10.58 3.58 1.24
C GLY A 179 -9.28 3.48 0.45
N ALA A 180 -8.25 4.17 0.94
CA ALA A 180 -6.89 4.03 0.47
C ALA A 180 -6.19 2.92 1.27
N MET A 181 -5.72 1.89 0.57
CA MET A 181 -5.08 0.72 1.15
C MET A 181 -3.66 0.63 0.60
N TRP A 182 -2.75 0.03 1.37
CA TRP A 182 -1.44 -0.33 0.84
C TRP A 182 -1.13 -1.79 1.13
N TYR A 183 -0.41 -2.44 0.25
CA TYR A 183 -0.01 -3.83 0.35
C TYR A 183 1.49 -3.86 0.59
N GLU A 184 1.85 -4.22 1.81
CA GLU A 184 3.24 -4.39 2.23
C GLU A 184 3.81 -5.61 1.54
N ASN A 185 4.83 -5.38 0.75
CA ASN A 185 5.62 -6.37 0.11
C ASN A 185 6.42 -7.11 1.19
N ARG A 186 6.38 -8.43 1.13
CA ARG A 186 7.22 -9.30 1.95
C ARG A 186 7.80 -10.39 1.07
N TYR A 187 8.13 -10.04 -0.17
CA TYR A 187 8.65 -10.97 -1.15
C TYR A 187 9.83 -11.78 -0.56
N PRO A 188 9.91 -13.10 -0.81
CA PRO A 188 9.03 -13.93 -1.66
C PRO A 188 7.82 -14.54 -0.92
N ALA A 189 7.55 -14.13 0.31
CA ALA A 189 6.60 -14.82 1.18
C ALA A 189 5.13 -14.47 0.89
N ALA A 190 4.76 -13.18 0.87
CA ALA A 190 3.39 -12.71 0.64
C ALA A 190 3.31 -11.18 0.52
N PHE A 191 2.10 -10.65 0.26
CA PHE A 191 1.73 -9.27 0.59
C PHE A 191 0.91 -9.22 1.87
N ARG A 192 1.11 -8.19 2.69
CA ARG A 192 0.25 -7.91 3.85
C ARG A 192 -0.56 -6.63 3.63
N LEU A 193 -1.88 -6.77 3.64
CA LEU A 193 -2.79 -5.64 3.53
C LEU A 193 -2.71 -4.72 4.76
N ARG A 194 -2.49 -3.44 4.49
CA ARG A 194 -2.44 -2.33 5.45
C ARG A 194 -3.39 -1.22 5.01
N ARG A 195 -3.66 -0.27 5.90
CA ARG A 195 -4.61 0.83 5.65
C ARG A 195 -3.89 2.17 5.70
N VAL A 196 -4.07 2.97 4.65
CA VAL A 196 -3.76 4.40 4.68
C VAL A 196 -4.94 5.15 5.31
N GLU A 197 -6.16 4.93 4.80
CA GLU A 197 -7.37 5.57 5.31
C GLU A 197 -8.65 4.80 4.96
N ASN A 198 -9.73 4.98 5.73
CA ASN A 198 -11.02 4.31 5.50
C ASN A 198 -11.87 4.98 4.41
N ALA A 199 -12.93 4.33 3.93
CA ALA A 199 -13.84 4.82 2.87
C ALA A 199 -14.59 6.14 3.14
N THR A 200 -14.22 6.92 4.15
CA THR A 200 -14.98 8.07 4.62
C THR A 200 -15.16 9.15 3.54
N PHE A 201 -14.27 9.19 2.55
CA PHE A 201 -14.17 10.31 1.62
C PHE A 201 -14.27 9.96 0.12
N GLY A 202 -14.17 8.67 -0.27
CA GLY A 202 -14.31 8.23 -1.66
C GLY A 202 -13.23 8.78 -2.58
N TRP A 203 -11.99 8.36 -2.34
CA TRP A 203 -10.82 8.73 -3.12
C TRP A 203 -10.81 8.07 -4.49
N LEU A 204 -10.33 8.81 -5.48
CA LEU A 204 -10.28 8.41 -6.86
C LEU A 204 -8.89 8.58 -7.48
N GLN A 205 -8.02 9.38 -6.87
CA GLN A 205 -6.70 9.69 -7.39
C GLN A 205 -5.75 9.83 -6.20
N SER A 206 -4.50 9.43 -6.38
CA SER A 206 -3.45 9.62 -5.40
C SER A 206 -2.19 10.14 -6.05
N ASP A 207 -1.31 10.72 -5.24
CA ASP A 207 0.10 10.93 -5.55
C ASP A 207 0.91 10.72 -4.28
N VAL A 208 2.19 10.39 -4.42
CA VAL A 208 3.07 10.01 -3.30
C VAL A 208 4.31 10.89 -3.31
N GLY A 209 4.79 11.26 -2.12
CA GLY A 209 6.04 11.98 -1.91
C GLY A 209 6.16 12.54 -0.50
N ASP A 210 7.37 12.89 -0.06
CA ASP A 210 7.63 13.49 1.25
C ASP A 210 7.11 14.95 1.31
N VAL A 211 5.93 15.16 1.91
CA VAL A 211 5.27 16.47 1.94
C VAL A 211 5.66 17.26 3.19
N ASP A 212 5.96 16.63 4.32
CA ASP A 212 6.34 17.37 5.53
C ASP A 212 7.85 17.46 5.82
N GLY A 213 8.66 16.86 4.95
CA GLY A 213 10.11 16.98 4.91
C GLY A 213 10.81 16.13 5.98
N ASP A 214 10.15 15.09 6.48
CA ASP A 214 10.71 14.19 7.50
C ASP A 214 11.47 12.99 6.90
N GLY A 215 11.36 12.80 5.59
CA GLY A 215 12.05 11.77 4.81
C GLY A 215 11.20 10.54 4.51
N ASP A 216 9.96 10.49 5.00
CA ASP A 216 9.03 9.39 4.77
C ASP A 216 8.03 9.76 3.66
N GLU A 217 7.62 8.79 2.83
CA GLU A 217 6.69 9.08 1.73
C GLU A 217 5.24 9.24 2.24
N ASP A 218 4.64 10.40 1.96
CA ASP A 218 3.24 10.71 2.27
C ASP A 218 2.32 10.45 1.07
N VAL A 219 1.01 10.41 1.32
CA VAL A 219 0.00 10.19 0.26
C VAL A 219 -0.95 11.38 0.14
N LEU A 220 -0.89 12.08 -0.99
CA LEU A 220 -1.91 13.04 -1.40
C LEU A 220 -3.11 12.28 -1.97
N LEU A 221 -4.31 12.53 -1.44
CA LEU A 221 -5.54 11.85 -1.82
C LEU A 221 -6.55 12.83 -2.44
N GLY A 222 -6.95 12.57 -3.68
CA GLY A 222 -7.98 13.31 -4.40
C GLY A 222 -9.23 12.45 -4.64
N GLY A 223 -10.42 13.06 -4.56
CA GLY A 223 -11.69 12.37 -4.79
C GLY A 223 -12.86 13.30 -4.58
N ARG A 224 -13.77 12.99 -3.65
CA ARG A 224 -14.85 13.93 -3.27
C ARG A 224 -14.35 15.10 -2.43
N GLN A 225 -13.14 14.98 -1.89
CA GLN A 225 -12.41 15.96 -1.11
C GLN A 225 -10.93 15.89 -1.53
N LEU A 226 -10.11 16.75 -0.94
CA LEU A 226 -8.66 16.67 -1.00
C LEU A 226 -8.16 16.36 0.43
N GLY A 227 -7.36 15.33 0.57
CA GLY A 227 -6.76 14.91 1.83
C GLY A 227 -5.26 14.67 1.68
N LEU A 228 -4.55 14.74 2.80
CA LEU A 228 -3.15 14.38 2.90
C LEU A 228 -3.02 13.35 4.02
N ALA A 229 -2.48 12.17 3.70
CA ALA A 229 -2.16 11.14 4.67
C ALA A 229 -0.66 11.21 4.96
N LEU A 230 -0.34 11.70 6.16
CA LEU A 230 1.03 11.82 6.64
C LEU A 230 1.50 10.47 7.19
N ASN A 231 2.66 10.02 6.74
CA ASN A 231 3.31 8.82 7.23
C ASN A 231 4.09 9.12 8.52
N ASP A 232 4.42 8.09 9.30
CA ASP A 232 5.28 8.20 10.48
C ASP A 232 6.57 7.37 10.37
N GLY A 233 6.88 6.94 9.14
CA GLY A 233 8.03 6.10 8.78
C GLY A 233 7.87 4.62 9.12
N SER A 234 6.68 4.19 9.55
CA SER A 234 6.36 2.78 9.82
C SER A 234 5.20 2.24 8.99
N GLY A 235 4.80 3.00 7.96
CA GLY A 235 3.60 2.77 7.17
C GLY A 235 2.30 2.99 7.96
N THR A 236 2.35 3.77 9.04
CA THR A 236 1.18 4.19 9.81
C THR A 236 0.80 5.62 9.46
N PHE A 237 -0.41 5.80 8.92
CA PHE A 237 -0.84 7.08 8.36
C PHE A 237 -1.79 7.87 9.25
N THR A 238 -1.60 9.19 9.31
CA THR A 238 -2.54 10.15 9.86
C THR A 238 -3.12 11.03 8.76
N THR A 239 -4.41 10.85 8.45
CA THR A 239 -5.07 11.62 7.38
C THR A 239 -5.68 12.93 7.86
N VAL A 240 -5.35 14.01 7.17
CA VAL A 240 -5.91 15.35 7.33
C VAL A 240 -6.68 15.74 6.07
N VAL A 241 -7.96 16.08 6.24
CA VAL A 241 -8.77 16.65 5.15
C VAL A 241 -8.48 18.15 5.03
N LEU A 242 -8.11 18.58 3.82
CA LEU A 242 -7.76 19.96 3.57
C LEU A 242 -9.01 20.86 3.48
N PRO A 243 -8.93 22.13 3.93
CA PRO A 243 -10.08 23.02 4.08
C PRO A 243 -10.76 23.41 2.76
N ALA A 244 -10.19 23.06 1.62
CA ALA A 244 -10.85 23.10 0.32
C ALA A 244 -11.47 21.73 0.01
N ALA A 245 -12.64 21.44 0.59
CA ALA A 245 -13.45 20.25 0.27
C ALA A 245 -14.02 20.33 -1.16
N VAL A 246 -13.14 20.35 -2.14
CA VAL A 246 -13.43 20.34 -3.56
C VAL A 246 -13.31 18.91 -4.06
N ALA A 247 -14.28 18.48 -4.85
CA ALA A 247 -14.11 17.24 -5.59
C ALA A 247 -13.02 17.46 -6.64
N THR A 248 -12.11 16.52 -6.78
CA THR A 248 -10.95 16.61 -7.67
C THR A 248 -11.01 15.52 -8.74
N SER A 249 -10.59 15.87 -9.96
CA SER A 249 -10.43 14.95 -11.08
C SER A 249 -8.98 14.50 -11.28
N ALA A 250 -8.01 15.27 -10.78
CA ALA A 250 -6.59 14.91 -10.77
C ALA A 250 -5.88 15.65 -9.62
N VAL A 251 -4.83 15.04 -9.08
CA VAL A 251 -3.94 15.62 -8.05
C VAL A 251 -2.49 15.30 -8.38
N ARG A 252 -1.57 16.20 -8.04
CA ARG A 252 -0.12 16.02 -8.15
C ARG A 252 0.64 16.69 -7.02
N LEU A 253 1.74 16.07 -6.62
CA LEU A 253 2.78 16.67 -5.80
C LEU A 253 3.92 17.17 -6.68
N VAL A 254 4.35 18.41 -6.47
CA VAL A 254 5.47 19.03 -7.21
C VAL A 254 5.98 20.23 -6.43
N ASP A 255 7.30 20.43 -6.39
CA ASP A 255 7.90 21.69 -5.91
C ASP A 255 7.69 22.77 -6.96
N VAL A 256 6.55 23.47 -6.85
CA VAL A 256 6.15 24.44 -7.87
C VAL A 256 7.00 25.68 -7.79
N ASP A 257 7.44 26.10 -6.59
CA ASP A 257 8.16 27.35 -6.41
C ASP A 257 9.68 27.30 -6.22
N GLY A 258 10.24 26.10 -6.29
CA GLY A 258 11.66 25.83 -6.30
C GLY A 258 12.30 26.03 -4.94
N ASP A 259 11.52 25.95 -3.86
CA ASP A 259 12.01 26.10 -2.49
C ASP A 259 12.41 24.77 -1.83
N GLY A 260 12.09 23.65 -2.48
CA GLY A 260 12.44 22.29 -2.10
C GLY A 260 11.34 21.52 -1.37
N ASP A 261 10.21 22.16 -1.04
CA ASP A 261 9.08 21.51 -0.39
C ASP A 261 8.05 21.07 -1.46
N LEU A 262 7.50 19.85 -1.35
CA LEU A 262 6.46 19.41 -2.28
C LEU A 262 5.14 20.14 -2.03
N ASP A 263 4.62 20.80 -3.07
CA ASP A 263 3.31 21.44 -3.08
C ASP A 263 2.23 20.53 -3.64
N ALA A 264 0.96 20.87 -3.38
CA ALA A 264 -0.18 20.16 -3.96
C ALA A 264 -0.85 20.94 -5.09
N ILE A 265 -0.95 20.33 -6.28
CA ILE A 265 -1.77 20.79 -7.40
C ILE A 265 -3.03 19.94 -7.50
N ALA A 266 -4.19 20.58 -7.60
CA ALA A 266 -5.48 19.91 -7.70
C ALA A 266 -6.32 20.47 -8.85
N ALA A 267 -6.72 19.59 -9.77
CA ALA A 267 -7.76 19.88 -10.75
C ALA A 267 -9.14 19.62 -10.12
N VAL A 268 -9.96 20.67 -10.01
CA VAL A 268 -11.31 20.56 -9.45
C VAL A 268 -12.26 20.00 -10.50
N ASP A 269 -13.09 19.02 -10.11
CA ASP A 269 -14.10 18.44 -10.99
C ASP A 269 -15.08 19.52 -11.52
N GLY A 270 -15.13 19.68 -12.84
CA GLY A 270 -15.87 20.74 -13.54
C GLY A 270 -15.43 22.19 -13.20
N GLY A 271 -14.33 22.34 -12.46
CA GLY A 271 -13.83 23.57 -11.84
C GLY A 271 -12.41 23.94 -12.30
N PRO A 272 -11.75 24.89 -11.61
CA PRO A 272 -10.41 25.36 -11.95
C PRO A 272 -9.29 24.40 -11.52
N VAL A 273 -8.06 24.70 -11.93
CA VAL A 273 -6.83 24.14 -11.35
C VAL A 273 -6.35 25.04 -10.21
N LEU A 274 -6.01 24.44 -9.08
CA LEU A 274 -5.61 25.09 -7.85
C LEU A 274 -4.23 24.61 -7.39
N TRP A 275 -3.51 25.48 -6.68
CA TRP A 275 -2.21 25.23 -6.08
C TRP A 275 -2.26 25.54 -4.59
N ALA A 276 -1.88 24.57 -3.75
CA ALA A 276 -1.67 24.76 -2.33
C ALA A 276 -0.17 24.69 -2.05
N GLU A 277 0.43 25.87 -1.85
CA GLU A 277 1.82 26.06 -1.44
C GLU A 277 2.08 25.41 -0.08
N ASN A 278 3.22 24.77 0.09
CA ASN A 278 3.67 24.13 1.29
C ASN A 278 4.76 24.95 1.95
N THR A 279 4.44 25.61 3.06
CA THR A 279 5.44 26.37 3.84
C THR A 279 5.70 25.67 5.17
N GLY A 280 5.88 24.35 5.14
CA GLY A 280 5.81 23.42 6.29
C GLY A 280 4.39 23.04 6.70
N ALA A 281 3.40 23.38 5.87
CA ALA A 281 2.02 22.91 5.89
C ALA A 281 1.32 23.49 4.64
N LEU A 282 0.43 22.69 4.03
CA LEU A 282 -0.36 23.13 2.88
C LEU A 282 -1.24 24.34 3.21
N GLN A 283 -0.99 25.43 2.50
CA GLN A 283 -1.68 26.70 2.61
C GLN A 283 -3.04 26.68 1.87
N PRO A 284 -3.93 27.65 2.15
CA PRO A 284 -5.18 27.78 1.40
C PRO A 284 -4.91 27.93 -0.11
N PRO A 285 -5.60 27.16 -0.97
CA PRO A 285 -5.23 27.08 -2.37
C PRO A 285 -5.45 28.38 -3.15
N ALA A 286 -4.47 28.71 -4.00
CA ALA A 286 -4.50 29.77 -4.98
C ALA A 286 -4.97 29.24 -6.35
N LEU A 287 -5.46 30.16 -7.20
CA LEU A 287 -5.87 29.82 -8.57
C LEU A 287 -4.64 29.74 -9.48
N VAL A 288 -4.45 28.59 -10.12
CA VAL A 288 -3.48 28.39 -11.20
C VAL A 288 -4.12 28.81 -12.52
N ALA A 289 -5.21 28.12 -12.89
CA ALA A 289 -5.88 28.29 -14.17
C ALA A 289 -7.40 28.18 -14.01
N ALA A 290 -8.13 29.12 -14.61
CA ALA A 290 -9.60 29.06 -14.72
C ALA A 290 -10.05 28.10 -15.85
N LEU A 291 -9.36 26.98 -16.01
CA LEU A 291 -9.59 25.95 -17.00
C LEU A 291 -10.42 24.83 -16.37
N ARG A 292 -11.39 24.28 -17.11
CA ARG A 292 -12.33 23.26 -16.62
C ARG A 292 -12.14 21.92 -17.29
N ASP A 293 -12.63 20.89 -16.63
CA ASP A 293 -12.66 19.51 -17.14
C ASP A 293 -11.24 19.01 -17.44
N VAL A 294 -10.32 19.32 -16.53
CA VAL A 294 -8.93 18.83 -16.56
C VAL A 294 -8.92 17.44 -15.94
N THR A 295 -8.32 16.48 -16.65
CA THR A 295 -8.30 15.05 -16.28
C THR A 295 -6.91 14.55 -15.91
N GLY A 296 -5.86 15.33 -16.19
CA GLY A 296 -4.48 15.00 -15.87
C GLY A 296 -3.64 16.26 -15.72
N ILE A 297 -2.60 16.16 -14.90
CA ILE A 297 -1.63 17.20 -14.61
C ILE A 297 -0.25 16.53 -14.73
N GLU A 298 0.62 17.10 -15.55
CA GLU A 298 2.02 16.70 -15.72
C GLU A 298 2.88 17.95 -15.51
N PRO A 299 3.62 18.04 -14.39
CA PRO A 299 4.59 19.10 -14.17
C PRO A 299 5.85 18.88 -15.01
N ALA A 300 6.38 19.96 -15.60
CA ALA A 300 7.68 19.94 -16.29
C ALA A 300 8.19 21.36 -16.58
N ASP A 301 9.50 21.60 -16.46
CA ASP A 301 10.18 22.78 -17.03
C ASP A 301 10.33 22.65 -18.56
N VAL A 302 9.28 23.03 -19.29
CA VAL A 302 9.18 22.85 -20.75
C VAL A 302 9.84 23.95 -21.57
N ASP A 303 10.14 25.10 -20.95
CA ASP A 303 10.77 26.23 -21.63
C ASP A 303 12.24 26.47 -21.18
N GLY A 304 12.70 25.71 -20.19
CA GLY A 304 14.09 25.64 -19.74
C GLY A 304 14.49 26.83 -18.87
N ASP A 305 13.53 27.48 -18.21
CA ASP A 305 13.79 28.62 -17.34
C ASP A 305 14.04 28.22 -15.87
N GLY A 306 13.82 26.95 -15.53
CA GLY A 306 14.06 26.34 -14.24
C GLY A 306 12.85 26.36 -13.29
N ASP A 307 11.71 26.88 -13.73
CA ASP A 307 10.43 26.80 -13.02
C ASP A 307 9.61 25.60 -13.55
N GLU A 308 8.99 24.83 -12.64
CA GLU A 308 8.09 23.73 -13.04
C GLU A 308 6.77 24.30 -13.59
N ASP A 309 6.52 24.11 -14.89
CA ASP A 309 5.26 24.45 -15.54
C ASP A 309 4.21 23.36 -15.35
N LEU A 310 2.97 23.61 -15.82
CA LEU A 310 1.90 22.62 -15.81
C LEU A 310 1.37 22.32 -17.19
N ILE A 311 1.41 21.03 -17.55
CA ILE A 311 0.78 20.47 -18.74
C ILE A 311 -0.51 19.78 -18.31
N LEU A 312 -1.63 20.16 -18.93
CA LEU A 312 -2.97 19.78 -18.51
C LEU A 312 -3.69 18.98 -19.61
N SER A 313 -4.16 17.78 -19.26
CA SER A 313 -4.97 16.92 -20.12
C SER A 313 -6.44 17.30 -20.06
N ARG A 314 -7.09 17.39 -21.23
CA ARG A 314 -8.52 17.70 -21.35
C ARG A 314 -9.15 16.92 -22.49
N ALA A 315 -10.48 16.81 -22.46
CA ALA A 315 -11.26 16.23 -23.55
C ALA A 315 -11.06 16.95 -24.91
N ASP A 316 -10.59 18.20 -24.90
CA ASP A 316 -10.26 18.93 -26.12
C ASP A 316 -8.76 18.96 -26.45
N GLY A 317 -7.86 18.45 -25.63
CA GLY A 317 -6.44 18.37 -25.99
C GLY A 317 -5.49 18.70 -24.85
N VAL A 318 -4.25 19.01 -25.23
CA VAL A 318 -3.15 19.32 -24.31
C VAL A 318 -3.01 20.83 -24.17
N TRP A 319 -2.98 21.28 -22.92
CA TRP A 319 -2.82 22.68 -22.55
C TRP A 319 -1.58 22.86 -21.70
N TRP A 320 -0.95 24.02 -21.82
CA TRP A 320 0.22 24.41 -21.04
C TRP A 320 -0.09 25.68 -20.25
N VAL A 321 0.40 25.72 -19.02
CA VAL A 321 0.33 26.85 -18.12
C VAL A 321 1.75 27.12 -17.61
N GLU A 322 2.39 28.09 -18.26
CA GLU A 322 3.66 28.69 -17.83
C GLU A 322 3.59 29.17 -16.37
N ARG A 323 4.61 28.82 -15.58
CA ARG A 323 4.93 29.43 -14.31
C ARG A 323 6.16 30.31 -14.50
N GLY A 324 5.95 31.62 -14.49
CA GLY A 324 7.08 32.55 -14.44
C GLY A 324 7.23 33.23 -13.08
N VAL A 325 8.23 34.12 -12.98
CA VAL A 325 8.55 34.99 -11.82
C VAL A 325 7.34 35.75 -11.22
N GLY A 326 6.23 35.89 -11.94
CA GLY A 326 4.99 36.56 -11.50
C GLY A 326 3.82 35.63 -11.13
N GLY A 327 4.05 34.32 -11.09
CA GLY A 327 3.03 33.28 -11.00
C GLY A 327 2.61 32.73 -12.37
N PHE A 328 1.45 32.07 -12.41
CA PHE A 328 0.97 31.39 -13.61
C PHE A 328 0.45 32.33 -14.70
N ALA A 329 0.85 32.06 -15.95
CA ALA A 329 0.34 32.76 -17.12
C ALA A 329 -1.05 32.25 -17.57
N ALA A 330 -1.59 32.86 -18.62
CA ALA A 330 -2.84 32.38 -19.21
C ALA A 330 -2.62 31.05 -19.95
N PRO A 331 -3.48 30.02 -19.76
CA PRO A 331 -3.31 28.73 -20.41
C PRO A 331 -3.31 28.82 -21.95
N ILE A 332 -2.39 28.09 -22.58
CA ILE A 332 -2.25 27.97 -24.03
C ILE A 332 -2.56 26.53 -24.44
N ARG A 333 -3.39 26.33 -25.47
CA ARG A 333 -3.63 24.99 -26.04
C ARG A 333 -2.54 24.67 -27.05
N TRP A 334 -1.68 23.70 -26.74
CA TRP A 334 -0.63 23.23 -27.64
C TRP A 334 -1.17 22.27 -28.69
N LEU A 335 -1.96 21.28 -28.27
CA LEU A 335 -2.46 20.24 -29.15
C LEU A 335 -3.99 20.18 -29.12
N ALA A 336 -4.58 20.09 -30.30
CA ALA A 336 -6.00 19.83 -30.46
C ALA A 336 -6.21 18.36 -30.85
N THR A 337 -6.51 17.52 -29.86
CA THR A 337 -6.82 16.10 -30.03
C THR A 337 -7.92 15.71 -29.03
N PRO A 338 -8.88 14.85 -29.41
CA PRO A 338 -9.99 14.49 -28.54
C PRO A 338 -9.56 13.54 -27.41
N ASP A 339 -10.18 13.71 -26.25
CA ASP A 339 -10.13 12.79 -25.11
C ASP A 339 -8.69 12.41 -24.73
N VAL A 340 -7.89 13.42 -24.33
CA VAL A 340 -6.55 13.19 -23.77
C VAL A 340 -6.67 12.54 -22.41
N VAL A 341 -6.04 11.37 -22.27
CA VAL A 341 -6.04 10.59 -21.04
C VAL A 341 -4.82 10.93 -20.19
N SER A 342 -3.62 10.90 -20.78
CA SER A 342 -2.37 11.22 -20.10
C SER A 342 -1.38 11.91 -21.05
N VAL A 343 -0.47 12.67 -20.45
CA VAL A 343 0.66 13.30 -21.12
C VAL A 343 1.89 13.01 -20.27
N HIS A 344 2.99 12.66 -20.90
CA HIS A 344 4.30 12.51 -20.26
C HIS A 344 5.33 13.33 -21.01
N THR A 345 6.30 13.86 -20.27
CA THR A 345 7.39 14.68 -20.84
C THR A 345 8.77 14.25 -20.38
N TRP A 346 9.69 14.11 -21.32
CA TRP A 346 11.13 13.92 -21.10
C TRP A 346 11.88 14.16 -22.42
N ASP A 347 13.20 14.32 -22.36
CA ASP A 347 14.07 14.37 -23.54
C ASP A 347 14.37 12.94 -24.03
N ASP A 348 13.66 12.49 -25.08
CA ASP A 348 13.70 11.11 -25.59
C ASP A 348 14.86 10.85 -26.55
N ASP A 349 15.39 11.90 -27.18
CA ASP A 349 16.46 11.79 -28.18
C ASP A 349 17.80 12.43 -27.75
N GLY A 350 17.85 13.00 -26.57
CA GLY A 350 19.04 13.53 -25.91
C GLY A 350 19.50 14.87 -26.49
N ASP A 351 18.59 15.65 -27.07
CA ASP A 351 18.90 16.95 -27.66
C ASP A 351 18.80 18.14 -26.69
N GLY A 352 18.31 17.88 -25.48
CA GLY A 352 18.18 18.83 -24.38
C GLY A 352 16.85 19.59 -24.35
N GLU A 353 15.93 19.30 -25.26
CA GLU A 353 14.56 19.81 -25.25
C GLU A 353 13.60 18.70 -24.80
N LEU A 354 12.54 19.04 -24.06
CA LEU A 354 11.55 18.04 -23.68
C LEU A 354 10.66 17.65 -24.87
N ASP A 355 10.32 16.38 -24.97
CA ASP A 355 9.34 15.83 -25.90
C ASP A 355 8.00 15.57 -25.19
N LEU A 356 6.91 15.50 -25.97
CA LEU A 356 5.60 15.10 -25.44
C LEU A 356 5.16 13.74 -25.99
N LEU A 357 4.78 12.87 -25.06
CA LEU A 357 4.02 11.68 -25.35
C LEU A 357 2.57 11.86 -24.88
N VAL A 358 1.61 11.70 -25.79
CA VAL A 358 0.19 12.01 -25.54
C VAL A 358 -0.68 10.80 -25.84
N GLY A 359 -1.37 10.29 -24.82
CA GLY A 359 -2.40 9.26 -24.94
C GLY A 359 -3.76 9.90 -25.20
N SER A 360 -4.42 9.51 -26.29
CA SER A 360 -5.70 10.11 -26.68
C SER A 360 -6.65 9.11 -27.35
N ALA A 361 -7.89 9.54 -27.63
CA ALA A 361 -8.80 8.77 -28.47
C ALA A 361 -8.34 8.66 -29.94
N GLU A 362 -7.35 9.43 -30.38
CA GLU A 362 -6.69 9.29 -31.70
C GLU A 362 -5.52 8.31 -31.68
N GLY A 363 -5.11 7.84 -30.51
CA GLY A 363 -3.99 6.94 -30.27
C GLY A 363 -2.86 7.57 -29.49
N LEU A 364 -1.68 6.93 -29.55
CA LEU A 364 -0.46 7.41 -28.91
C LEU A 364 0.29 8.34 -29.87
N LEU A 365 0.37 9.62 -29.50
CA LEU A 365 1.00 10.67 -30.28
C LEU A 365 2.34 11.05 -29.64
N HIS A 366 3.38 11.22 -30.46
CA HIS A 366 4.68 11.74 -30.06
C HIS A 366 4.95 13.07 -30.74
N LEU A 367 5.32 14.08 -29.97
CA LEU A 367 5.65 15.41 -30.45
C LEU A 367 7.05 15.76 -30.00
N ARG A 368 7.97 15.88 -30.96
CA ARG A 368 9.37 16.17 -30.67
C ARG A 368 9.58 17.65 -30.30
N GLY A 369 10.35 17.92 -29.26
CA GLY A 369 10.86 19.23 -28.87
C GLY A 369 11.76 19.82 -29.95
N THR A 370 11.57 21.10 -30.28
CA THR A 370 12.36 21.81 -31.32
C THR A 370 12.96 23.11 -30.80
N GLY A 371 12.87 23.32 -29.49
CA GLY A 371 13.21 24.53 -28.76
C GLY A 371 12.24 24.76 -27.60
N PRO A 372 12.48 25.80 -26.77
CA PRO A 372 11.69 26.11 -25.58
C PRO A 372 10.19 26.15 -25.85
N ALA A 373 9.43 25.26 -25.19
CA ALA A 373 7.99 25.14 -25.32
C ALA A 373 7.48 25.04 -26.79
N THR A 374 8.28 24.46 -27.69
CA THR A 374 7.95 24.33 -29.11
C THR A 374 8.12 22.92 -29.63
N PHE A 375 7.11 22.42 -30.34
CA PHE A 375 7.07 21.04 -30.81
C PHE A 375 6.83 20.92 -32.32
N ASP A 376 7.37 19.85 -32.89
CA ASP A 376 7.07 19.41 -34.25
C ASP A 376 5.60 18.92 -34.38
N ALA A 377 5.20 18.62 -35.62
CA ALA A 377 3.89 18.01 -35.85
C ALA A 377 3.81 16.60 -35.21
N PRO A 378 2.66 16.21 -34.64
CA PRO A 378 2.51 14.93 -33.97
C PRO A 378 2.75 13.75 -34.92
N THR A 379 3.51 12.78 -34.43
CA THR A 379 3.74 11.48 -35.07
C THR A 379 2.95 10.42 -34.32
N LEU A 380 2.24 9.56 -35.05
CA LEU A 380 1.45 8.49 -34.46
C LEU A 380 2.34 7.26 -34.19
N LEU A 381 2.46 6.87 -32.92
CA LEU A 381 3.20 5.67 -32.49
C LEU A 381 2.28 4.45 -32.36
N HIS A 382 1.06 4.64 -31.86
CA HIS A 382 0.04 3.60 -31.73
C HIS A 382 -1.30 4.10 -32.29
N PRO A 383 -1.97 3.36 -33.19
CA PRO A 383 -3.16 3.85 -33.88
C PRO A 383 -4.47 3.67 -33.10
N ASP A 384 -4.50 2.79 -32.10
CA ASP A 384 -5.72 2.53 -31.33
C ASP A 384 -5.84 3.50 -30.15
N PRO A 385 -7.08 3.89 -29.77
CA PRO A 385 -7.35 4.76 -28.63
C PRO A 385 -6.63 4.29 -27.38
N VAL A 386 -6.03 5.23 -26.66
CA VAL A 386 -5.29 4.95 -25.42
C VAL A 386 -6.23 5.07 -24.23
N GLU A 387 -6.23 4.07 -23.36
CA GLU A 387 -6.94 4.07 -22.07
C GLU A 387 -6.00 4.36 -20.89
N GLN A 388 -4.73 3.98 -21.00
CA GLN A 388 -3.69 4.33 -20.04
C GLN A 388 -2.32 4.30 -20.71
N LEU A 389 -1.42 5.15 -20.21
CA LEU A 389 0.01 5.08 -20.47
C LEU A 389 0.76 4.95 -19.15
N VAL A 390 1.80 4.12 -19.15
CA VAL A 390 2.83 4.12 -18.12
C VAL A 390 4.18 4.22 -18.83
N VAL A 391 5.09 5.03 -18.30
CA VAL A 391 6.38 5.33 -18.92
C VAL A 391 7.47 5.13 -17.89
N ASP A 392 8.37 4.19 -18.14
CA ASP A 392 9.55 3.93 -17.32
C ASP A 392 10.56 3.04 -18.05
N ASP A 393 11.78 2.90 -17.53
CA ASP A 393 12.82 2.02 -18.10
C ASP A 393 12.56 0.55 -17.72
N LEU A 394 11.76 -0.15 -18.53
CA LEU A 394 11.35 -1.54 -18.25
C LEU A 394 12.53 -2.52 -18.30
N ASN A 395 13.54 -2.22 -19.13
CA ASN A 395 14.60 -3.17 -19.46
C ASN A 395 15.98 -2.77 -18.91
N GLY A 396 16.04 -1.69 -18.13
CA GLY A 396 17.26 -1.22 -17.45
C GLY A 396 18.35 -0.71 -18.40
N ASP A 397 18.00 -0.28 -19.63
CA ASP A 397 18.98 0.24 -20.60
C ASP A 397 19.21 1.76 -20.50
N GLY A 398 18.49 2.42 -19.60
CA GLY A 398 18.53 3.84 -19.33
C GLY A 398 17.64 4.67 -20.27
N ALA A 399 16.92 4.05 -21.22
CA ALA A 399 15.90 4.72 -22.02
C ALA A 399 14.51 4.44 -21.44
N ARG A 400 13.66 5.46 -21.36
CA ARG A 400 12.26 5.26 -20.94
C ARG A 400 11.49 4.49 -22.03
N ASP A 401 10.85 3.43 -21.61
CA ASP A 401 9.91 2.61 -22.38
C ASP A 401 8.47 3.03 -22.10
N VAL A 402 7.54 2.57 -22.94
CA VAL A 402 6.13 2.94 -22.84
C VAL A 402 5.27 1.69 -22.84
N VAL A 403 4.44 1.52 -21.81
CA VAL A 403 3.33 0.57 -21.78
C VAL A 403 2.05 1.31 -22.17
N VAL A 404 1.36 0.79 -23.18
CA VAL A 404 0.09 1.34 -23.67
C VAL A 404 -1.01 0.32 -23.46
N THR A 405 -2.06 0.74 -22.74
CA THR A 405 -3.31 -0.01 -22.60
C THR A 405 -4.35 0.57 -23.57
N THR A 406 -4.97 -0.30 -24.36
CA THR A 406 -5.97 0.06 -25.38
C THR A 406 -7.22 -0.82 -25.29
N PRO A 407 -8.42 -0.35 -25.68
CA PRO A 407 -9.63 -1.16 -25.58
C PRO A 407 -9.62 -2.35 -26.55
N ASP A 408 -10.00 -3.57 -26.11
CA ASP A 408 -10.14 -4.73 -27.01
C ASP A 408 -11.35 -4.55 -27.95
N PRO A 409 -11.17 -4.75 -29.28
CA PRO A 409 -12.28 -4.75 -30.24
C PRO A 409 -13.28 -5.91 -30.10
N ALA A 410 -13.01 -6.93 -29.28
CA ALA A 410 -13.88 -8.08 -29.03
C ALA A 410 -15.13 -7.73 -28.20
N PRO A 411 -16.22 -8.53 -28.28
CA PRO A 411 -17.48 -8.25 -27.57
C PRO A 411 -17.40 -8.38 -26.04
N TYR A 412 -16.27 -8.87 -25.52
CA TYR A 412 -15.98 -8.96 -24.09
C TYR A 412 -14.94 -7.88 -23.80
N ARG A 413 -15.32 -6.86 -23.03
CA ARG A 413 -14.49 -5.67 -22.74
C ARG A 413 -13.30 -6.05 -21.88
N THR A 414 -12.24 -6.51 -22.51
CA THR A 414 -10.90 -6.58 -21.94
C THR A 414 -10.07 -5.47 -22.59
N SER A 415 -8.99 -5.02 -21.97
CA SER A 415 -8.05 -4.10 -22.64
C SER A 415 -6.80 -4.88 -23.08
N THR A 416 -6.12 -4.42 -24.13
CA THR A 416 -4.88 -5.02 -24.64
C THR A 416 -3.70 -4.12 -24.32
N LYS A 417 -2.58 -4.74 -23.93
CA LYS A 417 -1.34 -4.04 -23.60
C LYS A 417 -0.31 -4.21 -24.69
N SER A 418 0.51 -3.18 -24.88
CA SER A 418 1.66 -3.21 -25.78
C SER A 418 2.79 -2.35 -25.25
N ALA A 419 4.02 -2.87 -25.32
CA ALA A 419 5.23 -2.15 -24.95
C ALA A 419 5.86 -1.51 -26.20
N LEU A 420 6.33 -0.28 -26.07
CA LEU A 420 7.17 0.38 -27.04
C LEU A 420 8.49 0.72 -26.34
N LEU A 421 9.58 0.05 -26.72
CA LEU A 421 10.87 0.30 -26.10
C LEU A 421 11.50 1.58 -26.61
N GLY A 422 12.02 2.37 -25.68
CA GLY A 422 12.89 3.49 -25.93
C GLY A 422 14.16 3.06 -26.65
N ARG A 423 14.66 3.94 -27.51
CA ARG A 423 15.96 3.82 -28.16
C ARG A 423 16.36 5.20 -28.66
N ALA A 424 17.64 5.36 -29.00
CA ALA A 424 18.13 6.63 -29.55
C ALA A 424 17.27 7.09 -30.75
N GLY A 425 16.53 8.20 -30.56
CA GLY A 425 15.70 8.84 -31.59
C GLY A 425 14.30 8.25 -31.78
N GLY A 426 13.73 7.59 -30.76
CA GLY A 426 12.31 7.22 -30.67
C GLY A 426 12.08 5.80 -30.18
N PHE A 427 10.97 5.18 -30.58
CA PHE A 427 10.55 3.89 -29.99
C PHE A 427 10.58 2.71 -30.98
N THR A 428 10.57 1.48 -30.47
CA THR A 428 10.28 0.28 -31.26
C THR A 428 8.86 0.30 -31.83
N LEU A 429 8.55 -0.67 -32.70
CA LEU A 429 7.14 -0.97 -32.98
C LEU A 429 6.49 -1.54 -31.71
N PRO A 430 5.17 -1.33 -31.50
CA PRO A 430 4.45 -1.91 -30.39
C PRO A 430 4.60 -3.43 -30.34
N ILE A 431 4.98 -3.94 -29.17
CA ILE A 431 5.13 -5.36 -28.86
C ILE A 431 3.96 -5.74 -27.94
N PRO A 432 2.96 -6.50 -28.43
CA PRO A 432 1.83 -6.88 -27.59
C PRO A 432 2.27 -7.86 -26.50
N PHE A 433 1.79 -7.63 -25.27
CA PHE A 433 2.03 -8.50 -24.11
C PHE A 433 0.83 -8.47 -23.15
N GLY A 434 0.77 -9.41 -22.21
CA GLY A 434 -0.27 -9.48 -21.17
C GLY A 434 -1.68 -9.87 -21.64
N LEU A 435 -2.60 -10.01 -20.67
CA LEU A 435 -4.03 -10.25 -20.89
C LEU A 435 -4.86 -9.12 -20.23
N GLY A 436 -5.91 -8.67 -20.94
CA GLY A 436 -7.18 -8.16 -20.42
C GLY A 436 -7.26 -7.36 -19.12
N THR A 437 -6.34 -6.45 -18.85
CA THR A 437 -6.27 -5.67 -17.61
C THR A 437 -6.61 -4.20 -17.87
N ASP A 438 -7.38 -3.59 -16.96
CA ASP A 438 -7.91 -2.23 -17.11
C ASP A 438 -6.92 -1.16 -16.61
N THR A 439 -5.95 -1.54 -15.76
CA THR A 439 -4.88 -0.64 -15.31
C THR A 439 -3.49 -1.29 -15.30
N SER A 440 -2.45 -0.45 -15.28
CA SER A 440 -1.03 -0.76 -15.10
C SER A 440 -0.38 0.20 -14.11
N ALA A 441 0.54 -0.31 -13.32
CA ALA A 441 1.59 0.43 -12.65
C ALA A 441 2.89 -0.36 -12.79
N LEU A 442 4.02 0.34 -12.94
CA LEU A 442 5.33 -0.28 -13.04
C LEU A 442 6.05 -0.15 -11.70
N VAL A 443 6.53 -1.26 -11.16
CA VAL A 443 7.19 -1.31 -9.84
C VAL A 443 8.12 -2.51 -9.78
N ASP A 444 9.34 -2.35 -9.26
CA ASP A 444 10.25 -3.49 -9.01
C ASP A 444 9.83 -4.15 -7.69
N ILE A 445 8.99 -5.18 -7.78
CA ILE A 445 8.34 -5.80 -6.64
C ILE A 445 9.14 -6.96 -6.06
N ASP A 446 10.06 -7.54 -6.81
CA ASP A 446 10.87 -8.66 -6.36
C ASP A 446 12.34 -8.27 -6.05
N GLY A 447 12.70 -7.01 -6.31
CA GLY A 447 13.98 -6.40 -5.99
C GLY A 447 15.10 -6.84 -6.93
N ASP A 448 14.77 -7.31 -8.13
CA ASP A 448 15.76 -7.79 -9.10
C ASP A 448 16.38 -6.67 -9.94
N GLY A 449 15.83 -5.45 -9.84
CA GLY A 449 16.27 -4.25 -10.55
C GLY A 449 15.55 -4.00 -11.88
N TYR A 450 14.54 -4.79 -12.23
CA TYR A 450 13.65 -4.57 -13.36
C TYR A 450 12.22 -4.24 -12.87
N LEU A 451 11.45 -3.57 -13.72
CA LEU A 451 10.10 -3.14 -13.35
C LEU A 451 9.05 -4.18 -13.75
N ASP A 452 8.18 -4.51 -12.81
CA ASP A 452 7.04 -5.41 -12.95
C ASP A 452 5.76 -4.66 -13.33
N ASP A 453 4.84 -5.33 -14.04
CA ASP A 453 3.51 -4.77 -14.35
C ASP A 453 2.49 -5.20 -13.30
N LEU A 454 2.19 -4.29 -12.37
CA LEU A 454 1.04 -4.40 -11.49
C LEU A 454 -0.23 -4.04 -12.27
N ALA A 455 -1.12 -5.01 -12.45
CA ALA A 455 -2.26 -4.86 -13.35
C ALA A 455 -3.59 -5.26 -12.71
N SER A 456 -4.52 -4.32 -12.60
CA SER A 456 -5.87 -4.66 -12.12
C SER A 456 -6.77 -5.13 -13.27
N ALA A 457 -7.55 -6.20 -13.04
CA ALA A 457 -8.40 -6.83 -14.05
C ALA A 457 -9.86 -6.96 -13.57
N TYR A 458 -10.80 -6.59 -14.44
CA TYR A 458 -12.22 -6.87 -14.20
C TYR A 458 -12.61 -8.23 -14.80
N ALA A 459 -12.72 -9.27 -13.97
CA ALA A 459 -13.16 -10.59 -14.41
C ALA A 459 -14.70 -10.76 -14.32
N TRP A 460 -15.35 -11.08 -15.45
CA TRP A 460 -16.76 -11.47 -15.46
C TRP A 460 -16.93 -12.95 -15.15
N LEU A 461 -17.14 -13.29 -13.86
CA LEU A 461 -17.58 -14.63 -13.46
C LEU A 461 -19.11 -14.77 -13.67
N GLY A 462 -19.52 -14.98 -14.92
CA GLY A 462 -20.93 -15.18 -15.30
C GLY A 462 -21.80 -13.92 -15.14
N TRP A 463 -22.89 -13.99 -14.36
CA TRP A 463 -23.79 -12.84 -14.11
C TRP A 463 -23.31 -11.91 -12.98
N ARG A 464 -22.16 -12.20 -12.37
CA ARG A 464 -21.56 -11.41 -11.29
C ARG A 464 -20.28 -10.74 -11.80
N ARG A 465 -20.09 -9.48 -11.42
CA ARG A 465 -18.79 -8.80 -11.56
C ARG A 465 -17.93 -9.23 -10.37
N ALA A 466 -16.80 -9.86 -10.64
CA ALA A 466 -15.70 -9.94 -9.70
C ALA A 466 -14.65 -8.93 -10.16
N VAL A 467 -14.05 -8.20 -9.22
CA VAL A 467 -12.94 -7.29 -9.49
C VAL A 467 -11.78 -7.83 -8.67
N GLY A 468 -10.62 -8.00 -9.30
CA GLY A 468 -9.42 -8.50 -8.63
C GLY A 468 -8.19 -7.79 -9.20
N SER A 469 -7.28 -7.41 -8.32
CA SER A 469 -6.00 -6.84 -8.70
C SER A 469 -4.97 -7.97 -8.85
N CYS A 470 -4.28 -8.03 -9.98
CA CYS A 470 -3.26 -9.05 -10.23
C CYS A 470 -1.88 -8.38 -10.34
N VAL A 471 -0.90 -8.83 -9.57
CA VAL A 471 0.49 -8.43 -9.75
C VAL A 471 1.14 -9.46 -10.68
N PHE A 472 1.70 -9.00 -11.80
CA PHE A 472 2.54 -9.83 -12.65
C PHE A 472 3.98 -9.40 -12.41
N ALA A 473 4.73 -10.24 -11.69
CA ALA A 473 6.15 -10.06 -11.49
C ALA A 473 6.93 -10.81 -12.58
N ASP A 474 7.90 -10.14 -13.20
CA ASP A 474 9.03 -10.81 -13.84
C ASP A 474 9.74 -11.60 -12.74
N SER A 475 10.11 -12.84 -13.04
CA SER A 475 10.63 -13.81 -12.09
C SER A 475 11.95 -14.42 -12.54
N ASP A 476 12.42 -14.06 -13.74
CA ASP A 476 13.60 -14.64 -14.37
C ASP A 476 14.77 -13.67 -14.57
N GLY A 477 14.58 -12.39 -14.21
CA GLY A 477 15.60 -11.34 -14.29
C GLY A 477 15.94 -10.97 -15.73
N GLY A 478 15.02 -11.26 -16.65
CA GLY A 478 15.12 -10.98 -18.08
C GLY A 478 14.77 -9.54 -18.44
N GLY A 479 14.06 -8.83 -17.56
CA GLY A 479 13.52 -7.49 -17.80
C GLY A 479 12.32 -7.50 -18.75
N TRP A 480 11.58 -8.62 -18.80
CA TRP A 480 10.44 -8.86 -19.67
C TRP A 480 9.49 -9.91 -19.10
N LEU A 481 8.19 -9.57 -19.00
CA LEU A 481 7.11 -10.56 -18.94
C LEU A 481 7.10 -11.40 -20.22
N ASP A 482 7.79 -12.54 -20.20
CA ASP A 482 7.90 -13.44 -21.33
C ASP A 482 6.81 -14.55 -21.30
N GLY A 483 6.82 -15.43 -22.31
CA GLY A 483 5.79 -16.47 -22.43
C GLY A 483 5.82 -17.55 -21.34
N GLU A 484 6.86 -17.60 -20.50
CA GLU A 484 6.97 -18.50 -19.34
C GLU A 484 6.41 -17.86 -18.06
N GLU A 485 6.16 -16.55 -18.04
CA GLU A 485 5.64 -15.77 -16.90
C GLU A 485 4.18 -15.34 -17.07
N LEU A 486 3.60 -15.70 -18.22
CA LEU A 486 2.20 -15.47 -18.54
C LEU A 486 1.29 -16.51 -17.86
N LEU A 487 0.64 -16.16 -16.76
CA LEU A 487 -0.39 -17.01 -16.16
C LEU A 487 -1.63 -17.11 -17.07
N THR A 488 -1.84 -18.30 -17.63
CA THR A 488 -3.15 -18.74 -18.13
C THR A 488 -4.08 -19.01 -16.95
N PHE A 489 -5.25 -18.37 -16.92
CA PHE A 489 -6.33 -18.72 -16.00
C PHE A 489 -6.67 -20.21 -16.13
N GLY A 490 -6.41 -20.98 -15.07
CA GLY A 490 -6.92 -22.34 -14.94
C GLY A 490 -8.41 -22.27 -14.65
N THR A 491 -9.24 -22.79 -15.55
CA THR A 491 -10.65 -23.04 -15.28
C THR A 491 -10.77 -24.11 -14.20
N ASP A 492 -11.66 -23.90 -13.23
CA ASP A 492 -12.05 -24.92 -12.26
C ASP A 492 -12.67 -26.12 -13.01
N PRO A 493 -12.00 -27.29 -13.06
CA PRO A 493 -12.56 -28.46 -13.73
C PRO A 493 -13.74 -29.09 -12.96
N SER A 494 -14.15 -28.51 -11.83
CA SER A 494 -15.26 -28.94 -11.00
C SER A 494 -16.53 -28.10 -11.13
N ASP A 495 -16.51 -26.98 -11.88
CA ASP A 495 -17.73 -26.20 -12.18
C ASP A 495 -18.62 -26.94 -13.20
N PRO A 496 -19.82 -27.42 -12.80
CA PRO A 496 -20.72 -28.13 -13.71
C PRO A 496 -21.41 -27.24 -14.75
N PHE A 497 -21.12 -25.93 -14.79
CA PHE A 497 -21.73 -24.99 -15.74
C PHE A 497 -20.81 -24.55 -16.89
N ASP A 498 -19.56 -25.02 -16.93
CA ASP A 498 -18.57 -24.57 -17.92
C ASP A 498 -18.56 -25.40 -19.23
N ASP A 499 -19.65 -26.13 -19.50
CA ASP A 499 -19.90 -26.79 -20.79
C ASP A 499 -20.86 -25.94 -21.65
N ALA A 500 -20.36 -24.88 -22.28
CA ALA A 500 -20.97 -24.35 -23.51
C ALA A 500 -19.95 -23.60 -24.39
N PRO A 501 -20.01 -23.79 -25.73
CA PRO A 501 -18.88 -23.73 -26.65
C PRO A 501 -18.37 -22.34 -27.05
#